data_AF-A0AAD6HJ78-F1
#
_entry.id   AF-A0AAD6HJ78-F1
#
_cell.length_a   1.000
_cell.length_b   1.000
_cell.length_c   1.000
_cell.angle_alpha   90.00
_cell.angle_beta   90.00
_cell.angle_gamma   90.00
#
_symmetry.space_group_name_H-M   'P 1'
#
loop_
_entity.id
_entity.type
_entity.pdbx_description
1 polymer ?
#
loop_
_entity_poly.entity_id
_entity_poly.type
_entity_poly.pdbx_seq_one_letter_code
_entity_poly.pdbx_strand_id
1 'polypeptide(L)'
;MRKREDNAIRKNNPAEDKRLSSRMRASWQSGDFWIMYAARNNFAFDTIYWKKIDQRFFGATTCGDDDFSEAWRERLNLLDPSERELMEECVSLKIKERYDRLLAWDLDEYGIEWTERTRAIVQRERARIKRQKEERGREEKEREEKQAEEENGYPDDAEGVNAEKEELDEMYAKLQVSGAVEHSQEGNWS
;
A
#
# COMPACT_ATOMS: atom_id res chain seq x y z
N MET A 1 5.25 -32.62 23.45
CA MET A 1 4.08 -33.39 23.91
C MET A 1 4.47 -34.77 24.43
N ARG A 2 5.04 -35.67 23.60
CA ARG A 2 5.40 -37.04 23.99
C ARG A 2 6.23 -37.16 25.27
N LYS A 3 7.36 -36.44 25.36
CA LYS A 3 8.22 -36.39 26.56
C LYS A 3 7.48 -36.00 27.86
N ARG A 4 6.42 -35.18 27.78
CA ARG A 4 5.63 -34.77 28.95
C ARG A 4 4.68 -35.89 29.37
N GLU A 5 4.06 -36.58 28.42
CA GLU A 5 3.21 -37.75 28.69
C GLU A 5 4.03 -38.93 29.21
N ASP A 6 5.22 -39.20 28.66
CA ASP A 6 6.12 -40.25 29.15
C ASP A 6 6.51 -40.02 30.63
N ASN A 7 6.75 -38.75 31.00
CA ASN A 7 7.02 -38.38 32.39
C ASN A 7 5.80 -38.55 33.30
N ALA A 8 4.59 -38.38 32.77
CA ALA A 8 3.34 -38.48 33.52
C ALA A 8 2.94 -39.96 33.71
N ILE A 9 3.07 -40.78 32.66
CA ILE A 9 2.84 -42.23 32.69
C ILE A 9 3.79 -42.92 33.67
N ARG A 10 5.07 -42.50 33.70
CA ARG A 10 6.04 -42.97 34.72
C ARG A 10 5.64 -42.61 36.16
N LYS A 11 4.83 -41.57 36.35
CA LYS A 11 4.23 -41.18 37.63
C LYS A 11 2.85 -41.84 37.86
N ASN A 12 2.52 -42.90 37.11
CA ASN A 12 1.24 -43.63 37.13
C ASN A 12 0.00 -42.75 36.83
N ASN A 13 0.16 -41.68 36.05
CA ASN A 13 -0.97 -40.82 35.67
C ASN A 13 -0.71 -40.06 34.36
N PRO A 14 -1.45 -40.28 33.26
CA PRO A 14 -2.48 -41.31 33.03
C PRO A 14 -1.86 -42.66 32.62
N ALA A 15 -2.71 -43.69 32.45
CA ALA A 15 -2.29 -45.00 31.93
C ALA A 15 -1.91 -44.92 30.43
N GLU A 16 -1.06 -45.84 29.96
CA GLU A 16 -0.49 -45.85 28.60
C GLU A 16 -1.56 -45.91 27.50
N ASP A 17 -2.67 -46.60 27.76
CA ASP A 17 -3.86 -46.68 26.89
C ASP A 17 -4.57 -45.33 26.70
N LYS A 18 -4.48 -44.45 27.70
CA LYS A 18 -5.04 -43.09 27.68
C LYS A 18 -4.09 -42.05 27.08
N ARG A 19 -2.96 -42.48 26.51
CA ARG A 19 -1.99 -41.59 25.84
C ARG A 19 -2.63 -40.87 24.65
N LEU A 20 -2.58 -39.55 24.66
CA LEU A 20 -3.22 -38.72 23.63
C LEU A 20 -2.31 -38.47 22.43
N SER A 21 -0.99 -38.34 22.60
CA SER A 21 -0.10 -38.00 21.48
C SER A 21 -0.19 -38.98 20.31
N SER A 22 -0.34 -40.28 20.57
CA SER A 22 -0.51 -41.29 19.53
C SER A 22 -1.82 -41.09 18.77
N ARG A 23 -2.93 -40.88 19.49
CA ARG A 23 -4.27 -40.65 18.91
C ARG A 23 -4.34 -39.33 18.13
N MET A 24 -3.74 -38.27 18.67
CA MET A 24 -3.66 -36.97 17.99
C MET A 24 -2.84 -37.05 16.71
N ARG A 25 -1.71 -37.77 16.73
CA ARG A 25 -0.90 -37.98 15.52
C ARG A 25 -1.68 -38.74 14.46
N ALA A 26 -2.39 -39.81 14.84
CA ALA A 26 -3.23 -40.56 13.92
C ALA A 26 -4.36 -39.68 13.33
N SER A 27 -4.99 -38.83 14.15
CA SER A 27 -6.01 -37.87 13.71
C SER A 27 -5.45 -36.78 12.76
N TRP A 28 -4.20 -36.35 12.97
CA TRP A 28 -3.52 -35.43 12.07
C TRP A 28 -3.20 -36.07 10.72
N GLN A 29 -2.70 -37.30 10.73
CA GLN A 29 -2.32 -38.04 9.52
C GLN A 29 -3.53 -38.45 8.69
N SER A 30 -4.61 -38.89 9.33
CA SER A 30 -5.88 -39.20 8.66
C SER A 30 -6.60 -37.94 8.16
N GLY A 31 -6.36 -36.80 8.80
CA GLY A 31 -6.96 -35.52 8.46
C GLY A 31 -8.27 -35.19 9.20
N ASP A 32 -8.73 -36.06 10.11
CA ASP A 32 -9.92 -35.82 10.95
C ASP A 32 -9.75 -34.58 11.83
N PHE A 33 -8.52 -34.32 12.25
CA PHE A 33 -8.17 -33.10 12.98
C PHE A 33 -8.53 -31.84 12.17
N TRP A 34 -8.23 -31.84 10.86
CA TRP A 34 -8.48 -30.69 10.00
C TRP A 34 -9.97 -30.42 9.79
N ILE A 35 -10.79 -31.48 9.71
CA ILE A 35 -12.25 -31.37 9.66
C ILE A 35 -12.78 -30.67 10.93
N MET A 36 -12.35 -31.17 12.10
CA MET A 36 -12.77 -30.61 13.39
C MET A 36 -12.26 -29.19 13.64
N TYR A 37 -11.10 -28.86 13.06
CA TYR A 37 -10.52 -27.53 13.12
C TYR A 37 -11.27 -26.56 12.20
N ALA A 38 -11.52 -26.93 10.95
CA ALA A 38 -12.24 -26.11 9.96
C ALA A 38 -13.66 -25.77 10.45
N ALA A 39 -14.37 -26.74 11.02
CA ALA A 39 -15.71 -26.53 11.58
C ALA A 39 -15.75 -25.52 12.75
N ARG A 40 -14.63 -25.34 13.47
CA ARG A 40 -14.53 -24.43 14.62
C ARG A 40 -13.95 -23.06 14.26
N ASN A 41 -13.23 -22.95 13.15
CA ASN A 41 -12.47 -21.76 12.77
C ASN A 41 -12.93 -21.30 11.40
N ASN A 42 -13.98 -20.48 11.36
CA ASN A 42 -14.57 -19.96 10.13
C ASN A 42 -13.54 -19.23 9.24
N PHE A 43 -12.62 -18.46 9.83
CA PHE A 43 -11.64 -17.67 9.09
C PHE A 43 -10.60 -18.50 8.34
N ALA A 44 -10.34 -19.72 8.82
CA ALA A 44 -9.38 -20.63 8.21
C ALA A 44 -10.06 -21.72 7.37
N PHE A 45 -11.39 -21.73 7.32
CA PHE A 45 -12.17 -22.80 6.71
C PHE A 45 -11.77 -23.00 5.25
N ASP A 46 -11.81 -21.95 4.42
CA ASP A 46 -11.54 -22.07 2.98
C ASP A 46 -10.16 -22.66 2.70
N THR A 47 -9.13 -22.10 3.36
CA THR A 47 -7.75 -22.56 3.20
C THR A 47 -7.57 -24.02 3.62
N ILE A 48 -8.19 -24.44 4.73
CA ILE A 48 -8.06 -25.80 5.24
C ILE A 48 -8.89 -26.78 4.41
N TYR A 49 -10.06 -26.34 3.94
CA TYR A 49 -10.91 -27.12 3.07
C TYR A 49 -10.11 -27.53 1.83
N TRP A 50 -9.58 -26.56 1.07
CA TRP A 50 -8.84 -26.84 -0.16
C TRP A 50 -7.54 -27.62 0.08
N LYS A 51 -6.77 -27.26 1.12
CA LYS A 51 -5.44 -27.88 1.36
C LYS A 51 -5.46 -29.26 2.01
N LYS A 52 -6.53 -29.62 2.74
CA LYS A 52 -6.53 -30.80 3.61
C LYS A 52 -7.77 -31.67 3.49
N ILE A 53 -8.92 -31.08 3.16
CA ILE A 53 -10.20 -31.81 3.16
C ILE A 53 -10.57 -32.21 1.74
N ASP A 54 -10.60 -31.28 0.79
CA ASP A 54 -11.04 -31.51 -0.59
C ASP A 54 -10.28 -32.67 -1.26
N GLN A 55 -8.94 -32.62 -1.21
CA GLN A 55 -8.08 -33.66 -1.80
C GLN A 55 -8.30 -35.06 -1.18
N ARG A 56 -8.75 -35.14 0.08
CA ARG A 56 -9.04 -36.41 0.75
C ARG A 56 -10.29 -37.09 0.20
N PHE A 57 -11.30 -36.31 -0.20
CA PHE A 57 -12.59 -36.83 -0.66
C PHE A 57 -12.67 -36.93 -2.19
N PHE A 58 -12.14 -35.93 -2.89
CA PHE A 58 -12.28 -35.80 -4.35
C PHE A 58 -10.97 -36.03 -5.11
N GLY A 59 -9.88 -36.39 -4.41
CA GLY A 59 -8.57 -36.65 -5.00
C GLY A 59 -7.79 -35.37 -5.36
N ALA A 60 -6.60 -35.53 -5.92
CA ALA A 60 -5.77 -34.40 -6.34
C ALA A 60 -6.44 -33.61 -7.48
N THR A 61 -6.31 -32.28 -7.44
CA THR A 61 -6.71 -31.36 -8.51
C THR A 61 -5.59 -31.21 -9.53
N THR A 62 -5.90 -30.76 -10.76
CA THR A 62 -4.86 -30.44 -11.75
C THR A 62 -4.11 -29.18 -11.39
N CYS A 63 -4.74 -28.30 -10.60
CA CYS A 63 -4.09 -27.14 -9.99
C CYS A 63 -3.09 -27.63 -8.92
N GLY A 64 -1.85 -27.12 -8.98
CA GLY A 64 -0.79 -27.49 -8.05
C GLY A 64 -1.11 -27.13 -6.59
N ASP A 65 -0.34 -27.70 -5.65
CA ASP A 65 -0.58 -27.64 -4.20
C ASP A 65 -0.63 -26.21 -3.58
N ASP A 66 -0.29 -25.17 -4.33
CA ASP A 66 -0.23 -23.79 -3.84
C ASP A 66 -1.24 -22.83 -4.47
N ASP A 67 -1.89 -23.20 -5.59
CA ASP A 67 -2.88 -22.35 -6.26
C ASP A 67 -4.23 -23.08 -6.41
N PHE A 68 -5.11 -22.87 -5.44
CA PHE A 68 -6.45 -23.45 -5.42
C PHE A 68 -7.50 -22.52 -6.05
N SER A 69 -7.08 -21.40 -6.65
CA SER A 69 -8.01 -20.40 -7.22
C SER A 69 -8.90 -20.96 -8.34
N GLU A 70 -8.42 -22.02 -9.00
CA GLU A 70 -9.10 -22.70 -10.12
C GLU A 70 -9.64 -24.08 -9.74
N ALA A 71 -9.27 -24.61 -8.57
CA ALA A 71 -9.67 -25.94 -8.10
C ALA A 71 -11.19 -26.13 -8.05
N TRP A 72 -11.93 -25.10 -7.66
CA TRP A 72 -13.40 -25.14 -7.61
C TRP A 72 -14.04 -25.35 -8.99
N ARG A 73 -13.42 -24.89 -10.08
CA ARG A 73 -13.95 -25.08 -11.44
C ARG A 73 -13.93 -26.56 -11.84
N GLU A 74 -12.90 -27.29 -11.43
CA GLU A 74 -12.85 -28.75 -11.64
C GLU A 74 -13.96 -29.45 -10.86
N ARG A 75 -14.20 -29.00 -9.62
CA ARG A 75 -15.25 -29.57 -8.75
C ARG A 75 -16.66 -29.29 -9.25
N LEU A 76 -16.89 -28.18 -9.96
CA LEU A 76 -18.19 -27.91 -10.58
C LEU A 76 -18.63 -28.96 -11.60
N ASN A 77 -17.68 -29.65 -12.23
CA ASN A 77 -18.01 -30.73 -13.15
C ASN A 77 -18.52 -31.99 -12.43
N LEU A 78 -18.32 -32.10 -11.12
CA LEU A 78 -18.83 -33.20 -10.30
C LEU A 78 -20.31 -33.06 -9.94
N LEU A 79 -20.87 -31.84 -10.05
CA LEU A 79 -22.27 -31.59 -9.75
C LEU A 79 -23.17 -32.05 -10.91
N ASP A 80 -24.34 -32.58 -10.56
CA ASP A 80 -25.41 -32.86 -11.51
C ASP A 80 -25.91 -31.55 -12.17
N PRO A 81 -26.42 -31.56 -13.42
CA PRO A 81 -26.99 -30.36 -14.03
C PRO A 81 -28.05 -29.66 -13.16
N SER A 82 -28.89 -30.41 -12.45
CA SER A 82 -29.90 -29.84 -11.55
C SER A 82 -29.27 -29.14 -10.33
N GLU A 83 -28.22 -29.73 -9.75
CA GLU A 83 -27.47 -29.13 -8.64
C GLU A 83 -26.75 -27.85 -9.06
N ARG A 84 -26.23 -27.81 -10.30
CA ARG A 84 -25.62 -26.60 -10.86
C ARG A 84 -26.64 -25.47 -11.05
N GLU A 85 -27.84 -25.79 -11.53
CA GLU A 85 -28.91 -24.81 -11.68
C GLU A 85 -29.31 -24.20 -10.32
N LEU A 86 -29.47 -25.04 -9.30
CA LEU A 86 -29.76 -24.58 -7.93
C LEU A 86 -28.63 -23.72 -7.35
N MET A 87 -27.38 -24.08 -7.61
CA MET A 87 -26.22 -23.30 -7.20
C MET A 87 -26.25 -21.92 -7.86
N GLU A 88 -26.52 -21.85 -9.18
CA GLU A 88 -26.57 -20.60 -9.93
C GLU A 88 -27.72 -19.69 -9.47
N GLU A 89 -28.89 -20.27 -9.15
CA GLU A 89 -30.01 -19.55 -8.54
C GLU A 89 -29.60 -18.96 -7.18
N CYS A 90 -28.95 -19.76 -6.34
CA CYS A 90 -28.46 -19.31 -5.03
C CYS A 90 -27.43 -18.19 -5.15
N VAL A 91 -26.47 -18.29 -6.09
CA VAL A 91 -25.49 -17.25 -6.38
C VAL A 91 -26.19 -15.98 -6.85
N SER A 92 -27.15 -16.08 -7.77
CA SER A 92 -27.92 -14.94 -8.27
C SER A 92 -28.69 -14.24 -7.15
N LEU A 93 -29.34 -15.01 -6.27
CA LEU A 93 -30.02 -14.49 -5.08
C LEU A 93 -29.05 -13.77 -4.15
N LYS A 94 -27.88 -14.36 -3.87
CA LYS A 94 -26.86 -13.79 -2.97
C LYS A 94 -26.23 -12.52 -3.54
N ILE A 95 -26.01 -12.47 -4.84
CA ILE A 95 -25.53 -11.27 -5.54
C ILE A 95 -26.56 -10.16 -5.40
N LYS A 96 -27.84 -10.44 -5.65
CA LYS A 96 -28.92 -9.46 -5.46
C LYS A 96 -29.03 -8.99 -4.01
N GLU A 97 -29.02 -9.92 -3.05
CA GLU A 97 -29.04 -9.62 -1.62
C GLU A 97 -27.86 -8.71 -1.23
N ARG A 98 -26.66 -8.95 -1.77
CA ARG A 98 -25.49 -8.11 -1.52
C ARG A 98 -25.69 -6.66 -1.99
N TYR A 99 -26.34 -6.45 -3.13
CA TYR A 99 -26.59 -5.08 -3.64
C TYR A 99 -27.66 -4.34 -2.84
N ASP A 100 -28.68 -5.07 -2.38
CA ASP A 100 -29.81 -4.49 -1.64
C ASP A 100 -29.51 -4.35 -0.13
N ARG A 101 -28.52 -5.09 0.38
CA ARG A 101 -28.19 -5.12 1.81
C ARG A 101 -27.39 -3.89 2.22
N LEU A 102 -28.02 -3.07 3.07
CA LEU A 102 -27.30 -2.07 3.88
C LEU A 102 -26.27 -2.79 4.76
N LEU A 103 -24.99 -2.56 4.50
CA LEU A 103 -23.92 -2.99 5.37
C LEU A 103 -23.98 -2.13 6.64
N ALA A 104 -23.63 -2.71 7.79
CA ALA A 104 -23.53 -1.97 9.05
C ALA A 104 -22.49 -0.83 9.00
N TRP A 105 -21.67 -0.80 7.95
CA TRP A 105 -20.65 0.21 7.67
C TRP A 105 -21.00 1.11 6.49
N ASP A 106 -22.15 0.91 5.83
CA ASP A 106 -22.63 1.89 4.85
C ASP A 106 -22.99 3.17 5.59
N LEU A 107 -22.64 4.31 4.99
CA LEU A 107 -22.91 5.62 5.59
C LEU A 107 -24.42 5.77 5.76
N ASP A 108 -24.85 5.92 7.00
CA ASP A 108 -26.20 6.34 7.31
C ASP A 108 -26.44 7.78 6.82
N GLU A 109 -27.68 8.25 6.95
CA GLU A 109 -28.07 9.59 6.51
C GLU A 109 -27.14 10.69 7.10
N TYR A 110 -26.72 10.51 8.35
CA TYR A 110 -25.75 11.37 9.01
C TYR A 110 -24.35 11.30 8.39
N GLY A 111 -23.85 10.09 8.09
CA GLY A 111 -22.59 9.87 7.41
C GLY A 111 -22.55 10.51 6.03
N ILE A 112 -23.65 10.43 5.27
CA ILE A 112 -23.79 11.07 3.96
C ILE A 112 -23.70 12.59 4.10
N GLU A 113 -24.52 13.19 4.97
CA GLU A 113 -24.51 14.65 5.20
C GLU A 113 -23.12 15.14 5.61
N TRP A 114 -22.45 14.40 6.50
CA TRP A 114 -21.10 14.75 6.95
C TRP A 114 -20.08 14.71 5.81
N THR A 115 -20.17 13.73 4.90
CA THR A 115 -19.29 13.68 3.72
C THR A 115 -19.55 14.82 2.74
N GLU A 116 -20.81 15.19 2.52
CA GLU A 116 -21.17 16.31 1.64
C GLU A 116 -20.68 17.64 2.23
N ARG A 117 -20.91 17.83 3.53
CA ARG A 117 -20.47 19.02 4.26
C ARG A 117 -18.95 19.14 4.25
N THR A 118 -18.22 18.06 4.49
CA THR A 118 -16.75 18.06 4.46
C THR A 118 -16.21 18.31 3.04
N ARG A 119 -16.81 17.71 2.00
CA ARG A 119 -16.47 18.03 0.60
C ARG A 119 -16.67 19.51 0.30
N ALA A 120 -17.78 20.09 0.73
CA ALA A 120 -18.07 21.52 0.51
C ALA A 120 -17.05 22.42 1.23
N ILE A 121 -16.68 22.08 2.47
CA ILE A 121 -15.63 22.81 3.22
C ILE A 121 -14.29 22.72 2.49
N VAL A 122 -13.88 21.52 2.07
CA VAL A 122 -12.61 21.31 1.34
C VAL A 122 -12.61 22.08 0.02
N GLN A 123 -13.71 22.08 -0.72
CA GLN A 123 -13.81 22.85 -1.97
C GLN A 123 -13.70 24.36 -1.73
N ARG A 124 -14.34 24.87 -0.68
CA ARG A 124 -14.23 26.29 -0.30
C ARG A 124 -12.80 26.66 0.07
N GLU A 125 -12.14 25.85 0.88
CA GLU A 125 -10.74 26.09 1.26
C GLU A 125 -9.79 26.00 0.05
N ARG A 126 -9.99 25.03 -0.84
CA ARG A 126 -9.23 24.94 -2.11
C ARG A 126 -9.43 26.18 -2.97
N ALA A 127 -10.67 26.68 -3.10
CA ALA A 127 -10.96 27.90 -3.86
C ALA A 127 -10.38 29.16 -3.21
N ARG A 128 -10.32 29.21 -1.87
CA ARG A 128 -9.68 30.30 -1.13
C ARG A 128 -8.18 30.32 -1.37
N ILE A 129 -7.52 29.17 -1.24
CA ILE A 129 -6.07 29.03 -1.49
C ILE A 129 -5.75 29.37 -2.94
N LYS A 130 -6.58 28.93 -3.89
CA LYS A 130 -6.40 29.26 -5.32
C LYS A 130 -6.44 30.77 -5.55
N ARG A 131 -7.44 31.47 -5.01
CA ARG A 131 -7.55 32.94 -5.12
C ARG A 131 -6.34 33.67 -4.50
N GLN A 132 -5.91 33.27 -3.30
CA GLN A 132 -4.72 33.86 -2.67
C GLN A 132 -3.41 33.60 -3.44
N LYS A 133 -3.33 32.50 -4.19
CA LYS A 133 -2.18 32.24 -5.08
C LYS A 133 -2.25 33.09 -6.34
N GLU A 134 -3.43 33.26 -6.92
CA GLU A 134 -3.65 34.13 -8.08
C GLU A 134 -3.40 35.61 -7.75
N GLU A 135 -3.85 36.08 -6.58
CA GLU A 135 -3.57 37.44 -6.08
C GLU A 135 -2.08 37.66 -5.84
N ARG A 136 -1.41 36.74 -5.13
CA ARG A 136 0.05 36.81 -4.95
C ARG A 136 0.80 36.81 -6.28
N GLY A 137 0.39 35.99 -7.24
CA GLY A 137 1.00 35.96 -8.56
C GLY A 137 0.76 37.25 -9.38
N ARG A 138 -0.35 37.96 -9.15
CA ARG A 138 -0.58 39.29 -9.76
C ARG A 138 0.27 40.37 -9.09
N GLU A 139 0.33 40.38 -7.77
CA GLU A 139 1.19 41.32 -7.02
C GLU A 139 2.67 41.13 -7.35
N GLU A 140 3.11 39.88 -7.53
CA GLU A 140 4.48 39.55 -7.93
C GLU A 140 4.78 40.05 -9.34
N LYS A 141 3.86 39.84 -10.29
CA LYS A 141 3.96 40.42 -11.65
C LYS A 141 3.99 41.95 -11.65
N GLU A 142 3.14 42.61 -10.86
CA GLU A 142 3.13 44.06 -10.75
C GLU A 142 4.44 44.60 -10.11
N ARG A 143 5.06 43.82 -9.20
CA ARG A 143 6.38 44.16 -8.65
C ARG A 143 7.49 43.98 -9.68
N GLU A 144 7.46 42.88 -10.43
CA GLU A 144 8.40 42.62 -11.54
C GLU A 144 8.29 43.69 -12.63
N GLU A 145 7.06 44.09 -13.01
CA GLU A 145 6.82 45.17 -13.98
C GLU A 145 7.33 46.52 -13.46
N LYS A 146 7.07 46.88 -12.20
CA LYS A 146 7.62 48.11 -11.59
C LYS A 146 9.14 48.08 -11.49
N GLN A 147 9.73 46.93 -11.18
CA GLN A 147 11.19 46.76 -11.18
C GLN A 147 11.77 46.93 -12.59
N ALA A 148 11.11 46.37 -13.61
CA ALA A 148 11.52 46.53 -15.00
C ALA A 148 11.36 47.98 -15.50
N GLU A 149 10.37 48.73 -15.01
CA GLU A 149 10.20 50.15 -15.30
C GLU A 149 11.26 51.03 -14.59
N GLU A 150 11.63 50.72 -13.34
CA GLU A 150 12.74 51.38 -12.64
C GLU A 150 14.09 51.09 -13.30
N GLU A 151 14.32 49.85 -13.75
CA GLU A 151 15.56 49.44 -14.44
C GLU A 151 15.66 50.06 -15.85
N ASN A 152 14.53 50.38 -16.49
CA ASN A 152 14.48 51.12 -17.77
C ASN A 152 14.36 52.66 -17.59
N GLY A 153 14.32 53.16 -16.35
CA GLY A 153 14.11 54.57 -16.01
C GLY A 153 15.39 55.39 -15.77
N TYR A 154 16.54 54.96 -16.28
CA TYR A 154 17.77 55.76 -16.24
C TYR A 154 17.88 56.62 -17.50
N PRO A 155 17.96 57.96 -17.39
CA PRO A 155 18.18 58.81 -18.56
C PRO A 155 19.63 58.66 -19.04
N ASP A 156 19.79 58.69 -20.37
CA ASP A 156 21.02 58.48 -21.15
C ASP A 156 21.94 59.71 -21.10
N ASP A 157 22.32 60.14 -19.89
CA ASP A 157 23.20 61.28 -19.66
C ASP A 157 24.21 60.99 -18.55
N ALA A 158 25.17 60.12 -18.86
CA ALA A 158 26.39 59.92 -18.09
C ALA A 158 27.64 60.09 -18.96
N GLU A 159 27.79 61.25 -19.62
CA GLU A 159 29.12 61.74 -20.00
C GLU A 159 29.88 62.15 -18.73
N GLY A 160 30.70 61.25 -18.17
CA GLY A 160 31.64 61.65 -17.13
C GLY A 160 32.21 60.59 -16.20
N VAL A 161 31.69 59.35 -16.18
CA VAL A 161 32.12 58.33 -15.19
C VAL A 161 32.96 57.20 -15.81
N ASN A 162 33.30 57.29 -17.10
CA ASN A 162 33.98 56.20 -17.80
C ASN A 162 35.50 56.16 -17.55
N ALA A 163 36.11 57.26 -17.10
CA ALA A 163 37.56 57.31 -16.86
C ALA A 163 37.98 56.62 -15.55
N GLU A 164 37.17 56.70 -14.49
CA GLU A 164 37.51 56.08 -13.19
C GLU A 164 37.22 54.57 -13.17
N LYS A 165 36.26 54.10 -13.98
CA LYS A 165 35.97 52.67 -14.15
C LYS A 165 37.05 51.94 -14.95
N GLU A 166 37.57 52.54 -16.03
CA GLU A 166 38.67 51.96 -16.79
C GLU A 166 39.97 51.90 -15.97
N GLU A 167 40.26 52.90 -15.11
CA GLU A 167 41.41 52.84 -14.21
C GLU A 167 41.29 51.73 -13.15
N LEU A 168 40.08 51.51 -12.59
CA LEU A 168 39.83 50.44 -11.62
C LEU A 168 39.88 49.04 -12.24
N ASP A 169 39.36 48.88 -13.46
CA ASP A 169 39.40 47.60 -14.19
C ASP A 169 40.82 47.28 -14.69
N GLU A 170 41.61 48.27 -15.11
CA GLU A 170 43.04 48.07 -15.39
C GLU A 170 43.84 47.70 -14.12
N MET A 171 43.51 48.29 -12.97
CA MET A 171 44.18 47.99 -11.71
C MET A 171 43.87 46.56 -11.24
N TYR A 172 42.62 46.11 -11.39
CA TYR A 172 42.20 44.74 -11.05
C TYR A 172 42.80 43.69 -12.01
N ALA A 173 42.91 43.99 -13.30
CA ALA A 173 43.53 43.10 -14.28
C ALA A 173 45.04 42.92 -14.02
N LYS A 174 45.76 43.99 -13.63
CA LYS A 174 47.19 43.92 -13.28
C LYS A 174 47.45 43.09 -12.01
N LEU A 175 46.50 43.05 -11.06
CA LEU A 175 46.60 42.23 -9.84
C LEU A 175 46.35 40.73 -10.10
N GLN A 176 45.51 40.36 -11.07
CA GLN A 176 45.24 38.94 -11.38
C GLN A 176 46.38 38.27 -12.17
N VAL A 177 47.13 39.01 -12.98
CA VAL A 177 48.25 38.45 -13.76
C VAL A 177 49.48 38.16 -12.87
N SER A 178 49.69 38.89 -11.77
CA SER A 178 50.80 38.61 -10.84
C SER A 178 50.50 37.48 -9.83
N GLY A 179 49.24 37.05 -9.69
CA GLY A 179 48.83 36.02 -8.73
C GLY A 179 48.84 34.58 -9.26
N ALA A 180 49.12 34.36 -10.55
CA ALA A 180 49.01 33.05 -11.20
C ALA A 180 50.36 32.32 -11.38
N VAL A 181 51.39 32.68 -10.61
CA VAL A 181 52.63 31.89 -10.52
C VAL A 181 52.92 31.61 -9.06
N GLU A 182 52.33 30.54 -8.53
CA GLU A 182 53.00 29.54 -7.70
C GLU A 182 51.96 28.54 -7.15
N HIS A 183 52.40 27.28 -7.01
CA HIS A 183 51.68 26.11 -6.49
C HIS A 183 51.01 25.19 -7.53
N SER A 184 51.83 24.72 -8.47
CA SER A 184 51.71 23.38 -9.03
C SER A 184 52.82 22.51 -8.43
N GLN A 185 52.47 21.66 -7.45
CA GLN A 185 53.22 20.53 -6.84
C GLN A 185 52.52 20.24 -5.48
N GLU A 186 52.07 19.07 -5.05
CA GLU A 186 52.32 17.64 -5.32
C GLU A 186 51.05 16.85 -4.89
N GLY A 187 50.73 15.73 -5.53
CA GLY A 187 50.92 14.39 -4.93
C GLY A 187 49.61 13.85 -4.31
N ASN A 188 48.82 13.04 -5.02
CA ASN A 188 48.89 11.57 -5.07
C ASN A 188 48.96 10.91 -3.69
N TRP A 189 47.95 10.12 -3.31
CA TRP A 189 48.08 8.77 -2.75
C TRP A 189 46.74 8.02 -2.82
N SER A 190 46.88 6.69 -2.92
CA SER A 190 45.91 5.61 -3.06
C SER A 190 44.76 5.56 -2.06
#